data_AF-A0A7H4PX91-F1
#
_entry.id   AF-A0A7H4PX91-F1
#
_cell.length_a   1.000
_cell.length_b   1.000
_cell.length_c   1.000
_cell.angle_alpha   90.00
_cell.angle_beta   90.00
_cell.angle_gamma   90.00
#
_symmetry.space_group_name_H-M   'P 1'
#
loop_
_entity.id
_entity.type
_entity.pdbx_description
1 polymer ?
#
loop_
_entity_poly.entity_id
_entity_poly.type
_entity_poly.pdbx_seq_one_letter_code
_entity_poly.pdbx_strand_id
1 'polypeptide(L)'
;MQNLPYGQISQGDAPVLVVTPHTGTSVPAGLRVNPAWVAVEGRLADPFGAILRTAALKRGMTCISALYHPCVIDLNVAPDSRPLSSRLNHVGLCRTHTSRGEALYPEGQEPSEADVNARVEECWKPFHAALLKELLRLRSLHDNVLLLVSHASSWLSPYREQPGAAECNIGTNRGAACDRRLVAAITKSVQESSRSWVVNGKLGDAFAAQHYGMPLNGVHAIEVEVAGRWRLDCEPRDAAFPGGGANEDAAPGNVLDALDAVLRKLSRNEEHAHVGSGPEGRQ
;
A
#
# COMPACT_ATOMS: atom_id res chain seq x y z
N MET A 1 -2.83 14.86 13.10
CA MET A 1 -3.63 13.92 12.28
C MET A 1 -4.80 14.68 11.68
N GLN A 2 -4.94 14.66 10.36
CA GLN A 2 -6.01 15.28 9.60
C GLN A 2 -6.94 14.18 9.07
N ASN A 3 -8.25 14.32 9.30
CA ASN A 3 -9.26 13.45 8.73
C ASN A 3 -9.72 14.02 7.38
N LEU A 4 -9.81 13.17 6.38
CA LEU A 4 -10.26 13.50 5.02
C LEU A 4 -11.46 12.61 4.67
N PRO A 5 -12.32 13.02 3.73
CA PRO A 5 -13.50 12.22 3.33
C PRO A 5 -13.17 10.81 2.82
N TYR A 6 -11.93 10.57 2.41
CA TYR A 6 -11.44 9.32 1.82
C TYR A 6 -10.35 8.64 2.66
N GLY A 7 -9.95 9.23 3.79
CA GLY A 7 -8.83 8.71 4.58
C GLY A 7 -8.33 9.59 5.71
N GLN A 8 -7.14 9.29 6.19
CA GLN A 8 -6.46 10.03 7.25
C GLN A 8 -5.02 10.29 6.87
N ILE A 9 -4.50 11.45 7.28
CA ILE A 9 -3.08 11.79 7.12
C ILE A 9 -2.49 12.18 8.46
N SER A 10 -1.33 11.64 8.78
CA SER A 10 -0.47 12.14 9.86
C SER A 10 0.87 12.50 9.27
N GLN A 11 1.24 13.77 9.36
CA GLN A 11 2.52 14.24 8.83
C GLN A 11 3.65 14.00 9.83
N GLY A 12 4.80 13.65 9.29
CA GLY A 12 6.10 13.64 9.96
C GLY A 12 7.20 13.89 8.93
N ASP A 13 8.44 14.02 9.35
CA ASP A 13 9.52 14.50 8.49
C ASP A 13 10.59 13.44 8.20
N ALA A 14 10.40 12.18 8.60
CA ALA A 14 11.28 11.10 8.16
C ALA A 14 11.14 10.83 6.64
N PRO A 15 12.19 10.34 5.94
CA PRO A 15 12.19 10.12 4.48
C PRO A 15 11.33 8.94 4.01
N VAL A 16 10.49 8.37 4.89
CA VAL A 16 9.59 7.27 4.56
C VAL A 16 8.14 7.76 4.67
N LEU A 17 7.39 7.60 3.59
CA LEU A 17 5.95 7.76 3.51
C LEU A 17 5.31 6.38 3.57
N VAL A 18 4.58 6.10 4.65
CA VAL A 18 3.85 4.84 4.81
C VAL A 18 2.40 5.02 4.35
N VAL A 19 1.96 4.20 3.41
CA VAL A 19 0.59 4.24 2.88
C VAL A 19 -0.09 2.91 3.12
N THR A 20 -1.28 2.96 3.72
CA THR A 20 -2.07 1.78 4.09
C THR A 20 -3.44 1.85 3.42
N PRO A 21 -3.52 1.58 2.11
CA PRO A 21 -4.76 1.74 1.33
C PRO A 21 -5.84 0.74 1.75
N HIS A 22 -5.49 -0.34 2.44
CA HIS A 22 -6.40 -1.44 2.80
C HIS A 22 -6.73 -1.52 4.29
N THR A 23 -6.40 -0.48 5.08
CA THR A 23 -6.76 -0.41 6.51
C THR A 23 -8.11 0.26 6.75
N GLY A 24 -8.74 0.83 5.73
CA GLY A 24 -10.08 1.39 5.84
C GLY A 24 -11.10 0.28 6.12
N THR A 25 -12.11 0.59 6.93
CA THR A 25 -13.13 -0.38 7.37
C THR A 25 -14.56 0.11 7.14
N SER A 26 -14.74 1.37 6.75
CA SER A 26 -16.05 1.95 6.54
C SER A 26 -16.67 1.52 5.20
N VAL A 27 -17.97 1.30 5.21
CA VAL A 27 -18.82 1.08 4.05
C VAL A 27 -19.90 2.16 4.01
N PRO A 28 -20.03 2.91 2.89
CA PRO A 28 -21.08 3.90 2.72
C PRO A 28 -22.48 3.35 3.05
N ALA A 29 -23.31 4.17 3.71
CA ALA A 29 -24.66 3.76 4.13
C ALA A 29 -25.52 3.24 2.97
N GLY A 30 -25.38 3.82 1.77
CA GLY A 30 -26.08 3.40 0.58
C GLY A 30 -25.74 1.97 0.11
N LEU A 31 -24.55 1.45 0.42
CA LEU A 31 -24.19 0.06 0.11
C LEU A 31 -24.68 -0.91 1.18
N ARG A 32 -24.75 -0.47 2.44
CA ARG A 32 -25.21 -1.29 3.57
C ARG A 32 -26.70 -1.65 3.53
N VAL A 33 -27.45 -1.16 2.54
CA VAL A 33 -28.82 -1.61 2.24
C VAL A 33 -28.86 -3.09 1.83
N ASN A 34 -27.77 -3.62 1.26
CA ASN A 34 -27.64 -5.04 0.98
C ASN A 34 -26.95 -5.76 2.17
N PRO A 35 -27.56 -6.81 2.76
CA PRO A 35 -27.01 -7.58 3.88
C PRO A 35 -25.57 -8.06 3.70
N ALA A 36 -25.11 -8.34 2.47
CA ALA A 36 -23.74 -8.80 2.23
C ALA A 36 -22.68 -7.78 2.69
N TRP A 37 -22.99 -6.48 2.66
CA TRP A 37 -22.09 -5.42 3.13
C TRP A 37 -22.00 -5.33 4.65
N VAL A 38 -22.97 -5.88 5.39
CA VAL A 38 -22.94 -5.87 6.87
C VAL A 38 -21.74 -6.68 7.40
N ALA A 39 -21.35 -7.76 6.70
CA ALA A 39 -20.17 -8.55 7.05
C ALA A 39 -18.83 -7.91 6.65
N VAL A 40 -18.87 -6.84 5.85
CA VAL A 40 -17.70 -6.06 5.40
C VAL A 40 -17.49 -4.82 6.27
N GLU A 41 -18.57 -4.17 6.68
CA GLU A 41 -18.53 -3.00 7.59
C GLU A 41 -17.73 -3.30 8.85
N GLY A 42 -16.76 -2.43 9.16
CA GLY A 42 -15.91 -2.55 10.35
C GLY A 42 -14.83 -3.62 10.27
N ARG A 43 -14.80 -4.45 9.22
CA ARG A 43 -13.81 -5.52 9.08
C ARG A 43 -12.47 -4.97 8.60
N LEU A 44 -11.39 -5.40 9.25
CA LEU A 44 -10.03 -5.04 8.86
C LEU A 44 -9.47 -6.04 7.84
N ALA A 45 -9.25 -5.59 6.60
CA ALA A 45 -8.61 -6.39 5.57
C ALA A 45 -7.09 -6.51 5.79
N ASP A 46 -6.43 -5.42 6.20
CA ASP A 46 -4.98 -5.30 6.35
C ASP A 46 -4.51 -5.04 7.80
N PRO A 47 -4.49 -6.05 8.68
CA PRO A 47 -3.96 -5.89 10.02
C PRO A 47 -2.45 -5.61 10.06
N PHE A 48 -1.67 -6.13 9.10
CA PHE A 48 -0.25 -5.79 9.03
C PHE A 48 -0.06 -4.30 8.73
N GLY A 49 -0.84 -3.74 7.80
CA GLY A 49 -0.89 -2.31 7.54
C GLY A 49 -1.22 -1.48 8.78
N ALA A 50 -2.16 -1.92 9.61
CA ALA A 50 -2.52 -1.23 10.86
C ALA A 50 -1.34 -1.18 11.87
N ILE A 51 -0.61 -2.29 12.01
CA ILE A 51 0.59 -2.37 12.85
C ILE A 51 1.73 -1.54 12.24
N LEU A 52 1.97 -1.66 10.94
CA LEU A 52 2.99 -0.90 10.21
C LEU A 52 2.79 0.61 10.39
N ARG A 53 1.54 1.09 10.26
CA ARG A 53 1.17 2.48 10.52
C ARG A 53 1.50 2.90 11.95
N THR A 54 1.18 2.08 12.93
CA THR A 54 1.46 2.37 14.35
C THR A 54 2.97 2.50 14.59
N ALA A 55 3.75 1.57 14.05
CA ALA A 55 5.21 1.61 14.13
C ALA A 55 5.81 2.84 13.41
N ALA A 56 5.22 3.26 12.29
CA ALA A 56 5.64 4.43 11.52
C ALA A 56 5.35 5.75 12.22
N LEU A 57 4.17 5.90 12.84
CA LEU A 57 3.82 7.08 13.62
C LEU A 57 4.79 7.32 14.78
N LYS A 58 5.23 6.25 15.46
CA LYS A 58 6.23 6.31 16.54
C LYS A 58 7.61 6.79 16.07
N ARG A 59 7.87 6.74 14.75
CA ARG A 59 9.14 7.11 14.10
C ARG A 59 9.08 8.46 13.39
N GLY A 60 8.01 9.22 13.57
CA GLY A 60 7.85 10.52 12.91
C GLY A 60 7.77 10.41 11.38
N MET A 61 7.25 9.28 10.86
CA MET A 61 7.01 9.07 9.45
C MET A 61 5.65 9.63 9.04
N THR A 62 5.54 10.15 7.83
CA THR A 62 4.24 10.52 7.29
C THR A 62 3.44 9.24 7.00
N CYS A 63 2.19 9.21 7.41
CA CYS A 63 1.27 8.09 7.21
C CYS A 63 0.00 8.56 6.50
N ILE A 64 -0.43 7.82 5.47
CA ILE A 64 -1.71 8.01 4.79
C ILE A 64 -2.49 6.69 4.82
N SER A 65 -3.75 6.74 5.26
CA SER A 65 -4.59 5.55 5.40
C SER A 65 -5.95 5.78 4.78
N ALA A 66 -6.53 4.73 4.17
CA ALA A 66 -7.87 4.78 3.61
C ALA A 66 -8.96 4.86 4.70
N LEU A 67 -10.09 5.49 4.37
CA LEU A 67 -11.31 5.43 5.18
C LEU A 67 -12.13 4.19 4.83
N TYR A 68 -12.37 4.01 3.55
CA TYR A 68 -13.27 2.97 3.04
C TYR A 68 -12.59 1.61 2.97
N HIS A 69 -13.40 0.56 3.19
CA HIS A 69 -12.97 -0.80 2.97
C HIS A 69 -12.53 -0.99 1.50
N PRO A 70 -11.44 -1.72 1.21
CA PRO A 70 -10.98 -1.99 -0.18
C PRO A 70 -11.99 -2.76 -1.07
N CYS A 71 -13.15 -3.16 -0.55
CA CYS A 71 -14.26 -3.67 -1.36
C CYS A 71 -15.05 -2.53 -2.01
N VAL A 72 -15.17 -1.40 -1.30
CA VAL A 72 -15.85 -0.20 -1.77
C VAL A 72 -15.03 0.43 -2.90
N ILE A 73 -13.75 0.66 -2.64
CA ILE A 73 -12.79 1.09 -3.66
C ILE A 73 -11.38 0.65 -3.26
N ASP A 74 -10.68 -0.05 -4.16
CA ASP A 74 -9.30 -0.48 -3.98
C ASP A 74 -8.35 0.64 -4.43
N LEU A 75 -7.80 1.37 -3.45
CA LEU A 75 -6.89 2.50 -3.69
C LEU A 75 -5.48 2.07 -4.11
N ASN A 76 -5.24 0.76 -4.30
CA ASN A 76 -3.98 0.24 -4.82
C ASN A 76 -4.15 -0.46 -6.17
N VAL A 77 -5.20 -0.08 -6.92
CA VAL A 77 -5.47 -0.51 -8.30
C VAL A 77 -5.63 0.71 -9.19
N ALA A 78 -5.09 0.64 -10.41
CA ALA A 78 -5.20 1.72 -11.38
C ALA A 78 -6.66 1.91 -11.85
N PRO A 79 -7.15 3.16 -11.99
CA PRO A 79 -8.56 3.43 -12.32
C PRO A 79 -8.90 3.02 -13.76
N ASP A 80 -7.92 2.99 -14.64
CA ASP A 80 -8.02 2.62 -16.06
C ASP A 80 -7.78 1.12 -16.33
N SER A 81 -7.67 0.29 -15.28
CA SER A 81 -7.55 -1.16 -15.39
C SER A 81 -8.75 -1.70 -16.18
N ARG A 82 -8.56 -1.92 -17.50
CA ARG A 82 -9.65 -2.31 -18.40
C ARG A 82 -10.26 -3.65 -17.96
N PRO A 83 -11.59 -3.79 -17.97
CA PRO A 83 -12.27 -5.07 -17.80
C PRO A 83 -11.70 -6.11 -18.76
N LEU A 84 -11.35 -7.31 -18.27
CA LEU A 84 -10.99 -8.43 -19.14
C LEU A 84 -12.20 -8.93 -19.96
N SER A 85 -13.44 -8.57 -19.54
CA SER A 85 -14.68 -8.76 -20.31
C SER A 85 -15.84 -7.92 -19.73
N SER A 86 -16.95 -7.78 -20.46
CA SER A 86 -18.18 -7.10 -20.00
C SER A 86 -18.88 -7.77 -18.81
N ARG A 87 -18.56 -9.04 -18.49
CA ARG A 87 -19.01 -9.70 -17.25
C ARG A 87 -18.07 -9.47 -16.06
N LEU A 88 -16.93 -8.82 -16.30
CA LEU A 88 -15.89 -8.52 -15.32
C LEU A 88 -15.63 -7.01 -15.32
N ASN A 89 -16.69 -6.21 -15.19
CA ASN A 89 -16.59 -4.77 -14.92
C ASN A 89 -15.59 -4.55 -13.80
N HIS A 90 -14.44 -3.92 -14.08
CA HIS A 90 -13.50 -3.34 -13.11
C HIS A 90 -13.32 -4.12 -11.79
N VAL A 91 -13.29 -5.46 -11.84
CA VAL A 91 -13.44 -6.35 -10.66
C VAL A 91 -12.40 -6.06 -9.57
N GLY A 92 -11.26 -5.48 -9.94
CA GLY A 92 -10.22 -5.05 -9.01
C GLY A 92 -10.55 -3.77 -8.25
N LEU A 93 -11.10 -2.75 -8.91
CA LEU A 93 -11.24 -1.40 -8.34
C LEU A 93 -12.45 -1.26 -7.42
N CYS A 94 -13.61 -1.75 -7.84
CA CYS A 94 -14.82 -1.78 -7.03
C CYS A 94 -15.33 -3.22 -7.01
N ARG A 95 -15.25 -3.88 -5.86
CA ARG A 95 -15.45 -5.33 -5.82
C ARG A 95 -16.93 -5.67 -5.82
N THR A 96 -17.29 -6.67 -6.61
CA THR A 96 -18.66 -7.21 -6.67
C THR A 96 -18.84 -8.42 -5.76
N HIS A 97 -17.74 -9.01 -5.26
CA HIS A 97 -17.75 -10.19 -4.40
C HIS A 97 -16.72 -10.06 -3.27
N THR A 98 -16.95 -10.75 -2.15
CA THR A 98 -15.97 -10.93 -1.08
C THR A 98 -14.84 -11.88 -1.51
N SER A 99 -13.76 -12.01 -0.71
CA SER A 99 -12.76 -13.07 -0.93
C SER A 99 -13.33 -14.47 -0.85
N ARG A 100 -14.51 -14.67 -0.26
CA ARG A 100 -15.16 -15.99 -0.18
C ARG A 100 -16.08 -16.26 -1.36
N GLY A 101 -16.18 -15.33 -2.31
CA GLY A 101 -17.06 -15.43 -3.46
C GLY A 101 -18.51 -15.06 -3.17
N GLU A 102 -18.80 -14.44 -2.02
CA GLU A 102 -20.16 -13.97 -1.70
C GLU A 102 -20.42 -12.69 -2.47
N ALA A 103 -21.55 -12.62 -3.18
CA ALA A 103 -21.92 -11.42 -3.94
C ALA A 103 -22.24 -10.26 -2.99
N LEU A 104 -21.61 -9.11 -3.26
CA LEU A 104 -21.84 -7.85 -2.54
C LEU A 104 -23.03 -7.07 -3.08
N TYR A 105 -23.55 -7.44 -4.25
CA TYR A 105 -24.71 -6.82 -4.88
C TYR A 105 -25.68 -7.90 -5.32
N PRO A 106 -27.00 -7.63 -5.33
CA PRO A 106 -27.93 -8.48 -6.06
C PRO A 106 -27.54 -8.56 -7.54
N GLU A 107 -27.90 -9.65 -8.20
CA GLU A 107 -27.67 -9.83 -9.63
C GLU A 107 -28.26 -8.65 -10.44
N GLY A 108 -27.43 -8.03 -11.28
CA GLY A 108 -27.80 -6.89 -12.10
C GLY A 108 -27.80 -5.54 -11.37
N GLN A 109 -27.36 -5.50 -10.11
CA GLN A 109 -27.21 -4.28 -9.30
C GLN A 109 -25.74 -4.00 -8.95
N GLU A 110 -24.80 -4.61 -9.66
CA GLU A 110 -23.38 -4.27 -9.55
C GLU A 110 -23.12 -2.81 -9.95
N PRO A 111 -22.04 -2.17 -9.46
CA PRO A 111 -21.71 -0.80 -9.81
C PRO A 111 -21.62 -0.61 -11.32
N SER A 112 -22.35 0.37 -11.85
CA SER A 112 -22.20 0.83 -13.21
C SER A 112 -20.87 1.56 -13.40
N GLU A 113 -20.48 1.81 -14.66
CA GLU A 113 -19.31 2.66 -14.94
C GLU A 113 -19.44 4.05 -14.30
N ALA A 114 -20.67 4.60 -14.26
CA ALA A 114 -20.93 5.89 -13.62
C ALA A 114 -20.70 5.83 -12.10
N ASP A 115 -21.13 4.75 -11.43
CA ASP A 115 -20.90 4.54 -9.99
C ASP A 115 -19.41 4.39 -9.69
N VAL A 116 -18.68 3.64 -10.51
CA VAL A 116 -17.23 3.46 -10.37
C VAL A 116 -16.51 4.79 -10.58
N ASN A 117 -16.85 5.54 -11.62
CA ASN A 117 -16.27 6.85 -11.89
C ASN A 117 -16.53 7.85 -10.75
N ALA A 118 -17.74 7.86 -10.18
CA ALA A 118 -18.04 8.70 -9.03
C ALA A 118 -17.10 8.39 -7.84
N ARG A 119 -16.89 7.10 -7.52
CA ARG A 119 -15.94 6.70 -6.48
C ARG A 119 -14.49 7.07 -6.84
N VAL A 120 -14.11 7.03 -8.11
CA VAL A 120 -12.80 7.49 -8.57
C VAL A 120 -12.61 8.99 -8.31
N GLU A 121 -13.60 9.82 -8.66
CA GLU A 121 -13.54 11.27 -8.43
C GLU A 121 -13.55 11.62 -6.93
N GLU A 122 -14.39 10.96 -6.15
CA GLU A 122 -14.64 11.29 -4.74
C GLU A 122 -13.59 10.70 -3.79
N CYS A 123 -13.01 9.56 -4.14
CA CYS A 123 -12.12 8.80 -3.26
C CYS A 123 -10.72 8.62 -3.85
N TRP A 124 -10.62 8.01 -5.04
CA TRP A 124 -9.33 7.62 -5.62
C TRP A 124 -8.45 8.84 -5.93
N LYS A 125 -8.93 9.75 -6.77
CA LYS A 125 -8.17 10.93 -7.19
C LYS A 125 -7.71 11.78 -6.00
N PRO A 126 -8.56 12.14 -5.02
CA PRO A 126 -8.10 12.98 -3.92
C PRO A 126 -7.18 12.21 -2.94
N PHE A 127 -7.33 10.89 -2.79
CA PHE A 127 -6.36 10.08 -2.05
C PHE A 127 -4.97 10.12 -2.70
N HIS A 128 -4.89 9.85 -4.00
CA HIS A 128 -3.62 9.86 -4.73
C HIS A 128 -3.03 11.27 -4.90
N ALA A 129 -3.85 12.31 -4.98
CA ALA A 129 -3.39 13.70 -4.94
C ALA A 129 -2.74 14.04 -3.60
N ALA A 130 -3.32 13.59 -2.49
CA ALA A 130 -2.74 13.79 -1.17
C ALA A 130 -1.45 13.00 -0.97
N LEU A 131 -1.39 11.76 -1.46
CA LEU A 131 -0.16 10.95 -1.50
C LEU A 131 0.94 11.68 -2.25
N LEU A 132 0.67 12.14 -3.48
CA LEU A 132 1.65 12.85 -4.29
C LEU A 132 2.12 14.14 -3.62
N LYS A 133 1.20 14.90 -3.00
CA LYS A 133 1.54 16.11 -2.24
C LYS A 133 2.53 15.82 -1.12
N GLU A 134 2.29 14.79 -0.31
CA GLU A 134 3.20 14.42 0.78
C GLU A 134 4.53 13.86 0.27
N LEU A 135 4.50 13.08 -0.82
CA LEU A 135 5.70 12.57 -1.44
C LEU A 135 6.60 13.72 -1.93
N LEU A 136 6.02 14.71 -2.62
CA LEU A 136 6.73 15.91 -3.06
C LEU A 136 7.24 16.75 -1.88
N ARG A 137 6.45 16.89 -0.81
CA ARG A 137 6.88 17.58 0.41
C ARG A 137 8.11 16.90 1.01
N LEU A 138 8.08 15.59 1.21
CA LEU A 138 9.23 14.85 1.73
C LEU A 138 10.43 14.90 0.77
N ARG A 139 10.19 14.87 -0.54
CA ARG A 139 11.25 15.06 -1.55
C ARG A 139 11.93 16.42 -1.47
N SER A 140 11.23 17.46 -1.01
CA SER A 140 11.86 18.77 -0.77
C SER A 140 12.72 18.83 0.50
N LEU A 141 12.57 17.87 1.41
CA LEU A 141 13.28 17.81 2.69
C LEU A 141 14.47 16.84 2.68
N HIS A 142 14.43 15.83 1.81
CA HIS A 142 15.43 14.77 1.73
C HIS A 142 15.93 14.63 0.29
N ASP A 143 17.09 14.01 0.07
CA ASP A 143 17.55 13.70 -1.30
C ASP A 143 16.89 12.44 -1.88
N ASN A 144 16.49 11.52 -1.01
CA ASN A 144 15.82 10.28 -1.36
C ASN A 144 14.67 10.04 -0.39
N VAL A 145 13.52 9.60 -0.90
CA VAL A 145 12.37 9.19 -0.09
C VAL A 145 11.84 7.85 -0.55
N LEU A 146 11.15 7.14 0.33
CA LEU A 146 10.48 5.89 0.04
C LEU A 146 8.98 6.01 0.28
N LEU A 147 8.19 5.66 -0.73
CA LEU A 147 6.81 5.25 -0.59
C LEU A 147 6.76 3.77 -0.22
N LEU A 148 6.36 3.45 1.01
CA LEU A 148 6.16 2.08 1.49
C LEU A 148 4.66 1.80 1.61
N VAL A 149 4.13 0.91 0.77
CA VAL A 149 2.69 0.61 0.72
C VAL A 149 2.43 -0.77 1.29
N SER A 150 1.51 -0.87 2.26
CA SER A 150 1.01 -2.17 2.71
C SER A 150 -0.08 -2.69 1.77
N HIS A 151 -0.04 -3.98 1.46
CA HIS A 151 -0.99 -4.65 0.60
C HIS A 151 -1.63 -5.83 1.32
N ALA A 152 -2.89 -6.12 1.00
CA ALA A 152 -3.72 -7.09 1.73
C ALA A 152 -4.51 -7.98 0.79
N SER A 153 -3.77 -8.75 0.01
CA SER A 153 -4.36 -9.60 -1.02
C SER A 153 -5.18 -10.78 -0.49
N SER A 154 -4.87 -11.29 0.72
CA SER A 154 -5.48 -12.50 1.28
C SER A 154 -6.97 -12.30 1.52
N TRP A 155 -7.36 -11.10 1.96
CA TRP A 155 -8.76 -10.72 2.11
C TRP A 155 -9.41 -10.33 0.78
N LEU A 156 -8.62 -9.98 -0.24
CA LEU A 156 -9.12 -9.52 -1.54
C LEU A 156 -9.12 -10.61 -2.62
N SER A 157 -8.60 -11.81 -2.34
CA SER A 157 -8.50 -12.91 -3.32
C SER A 157 -8.66 -14.28 -2.65
N PRO A 158 -9.69 -15.07 -3.01
CA PRO A 158 -9.88 -16.45 -2.52
C PRO A 158 -8.68 -17.36 -2.83
N TYR A 159 -7.96 -17.08 -3.92
CA TYR A 159 -6.95 -17.97 -4.47
C TYR A 159 -5.54 -17.82 -3.87
N ARG A 160 -5.38 -17.04 -2.80
CA ARG A 160 -4.05 -16.69 -2.28
C ARG A 160 -3.58 -17.47 -1.05
N GLU A 161 -4.42 -18.29 -0.44
CA GLU A 161 -3.95 -19.31 0.50
C GLU A 161 -3.31 -20.46 -0.28
N GLN A 162 -2.00 -20.38 -0.46
CA GLN A 162 -1.19 -21.46 -1.03
C GLN A 162 -0.26 -22.01 0.06
N PRO A 163 -0.30 -23.32 0.35
CA PRO A 163 0.68 -23.95 1.23
C PRO A 163 2.10 -23.62 0.77
N GLY A 164 2.94 -23.13 1.69
CA GLY A 164 4.35 -22.82 1.40
C GLY A 164 4.62 -21.45 0.76
N ALA A 165 3.62 -20.58 0.61
CA ALA A 165 3.87 -19.19 0.20
C ALA A 165 4.74 -18.45 1.22
N ALA A 166 5.67 -17.63 0.73
CA ALA A 166 6.48 -16.77 1.57
C ALA A 166 5.61 -15.82 2.41
N GLU A 167 5.99 -15.61 3.66
CA GLU A 167 5.24 -14.79 4.62
C GLU A 167 5.30 -13.30 4.30
N CYS A 168 6.36 -12.84 3.60
CA CYS A 168 6.51 -11.46 3.17
C CYS A 168 6.78 -11.40 1.66
N ASN A 169 5.86 -10.79 0.91
CA ASN A 169 6.01 -10.55 -0.51
C ASN A 169 6.35 -9.08 -0.71
N ILE A 170 7.44 -8.81 -1.41
CA ILE A 170 7.97 -7.46 -1.63
C ILE A 170 7.86 -7.14 -3.12
N GLY A 171 7.11 -6.12 -3.49
CA GLY A 171 6.95 -5.63 -4.86
C GLY A 171 7.80 -4.40 -5.13
N THR A 172 8.58 -4.44 -6.21
CA THR A 172 9.52 -3.37 -6.59
C THR A 172 9.48 -3.04 -8.08
N ASN A 173 8.37 -3.37 -8.76
CA ASN A 173 8.26 -3.30 -10.21
C ASN A 173 9.44 -3.99 -10.92
N ARG A 174 9.65 -5.27 -10.59
CA ARG A 174 10.77 -6.08 -11.12
C ARG A 174 12.16 -5.44 -10.92
N GLY A 175 12.31 -4.64 -9.85
CA GLY A 175 13.56 -3.96 -9.49
C GLY A 175 13.69 -2.53 -10.04
N ALA A 176 12.71 -2.03 -10.79
CA ALA A 176 12.75 -0.68 -11.37
C ALA A 176 12.30 0.43 -10.41
N ALA A 177 11.59 0.10 -9.31
CA ALA A 177 10.96 1.10 -8.45
C ALA A 177 11.84 1.63 -7.31
N CYS A 178 12.96 0.98 -6.98
CA CYS A 178 13.79 1.36 -5.83
C CYS A 178 15.26 0.94 -5.97
N ASP A 179 16.15 1.55 -5.19
CA ASP A 179 17.55 1.10 -5.08
C ASP A 179 17.62 -0.28 -4.41
N ARG A 180 18.46 -1.18 -4.93
CA ARG A 180 18.67 -2.54 -4.39
C ARG A 180 19.06 -2.58 -2.91
N ARG A 181 19.68 -1.51 -2.38
CA ARG A 181 20.04 -1.40 -0.96
C ARG A 181 18.81 -1.35 -0.06
N LEU A 182 17.70 -0.75 -0.53
CA LEU A 182 16.43 -0.76 0.18
C LEU A 182 15.84 -2.16 0.23
N VAL A 183 15.90 -2.90 -0.89
CA VAL A 183 15.49 -4.31 -0.97
C VAL A 183 16.30 -5.16 0.00
N ALA A 184 17.63 -5.00 0.03
CA ALA A 184 18.50 -5.74 0.94
C ALA A 184 18.21 -5.42 2.42
N ALA A 185 17.86 -4.18 2.75
CA ALA A 185 17.51 -3.79 4.11
C ALA A 185 16.22 -4.47 4.57
N ILE A 186 15.14 -4.38 3.79
CA ILE A 186 13.87 -5.00 4.18
C ILE A 186 13.98 -6.53 4.25
N THR A 187 14.63 -7.19 3.29
CA THR A 187 14.75 -8.66 3.31
C THR A 187 15.60 -9.15 4.48
N LYS A 188 16.66 -8.42 4.83
CA LYS A 188 17.47 -8.71 6.02
C LYS A 188 16.64 -8.60 7.30
N SER A 189 15.89 -7.52 7.49
CA SER A 189 15.04 -7.34 8.69
C SER A 189 13.95 -8.40 8.81
N VAL A 190 13.36 -8.83 7.67
CA VAL A 190 12.38 -9.92 7.64
C VAL A 190 13.03 -11.26 8.00
N GLN A 191 14.22 -11.53 7.46
CA GLN A 191 14.99 -12.73 7.77
C GLN A 191 15.39 -12.80 9.25
N GLU A 192 15.82 -11.68 9.85
CA GLU A 192 16.18 -11.57 11.28
C GLU A 192 14.96 -11.78 12.18
N SER A 193 13.76 -11.48 11.68
CA SER A 193 12.49 -11.79 12.36
C SER A 193 12.05 -13.25 12.17
N SER A 194 12.91 -14.10 11.60
CA SER A 194 12.64 -15.52 11.32
C SER A 194 11.40 -15.73 10.43
N ARG A 195 11.15 -14.80 9.50
CA ARG A 195 10.07 -14.88 8.52
C ARG A 195 10.63 -15.13 7.12
N SER A 196 9.89 -15.90 6.34
CA SER A 196 10.22 -16.12 4.92
C SER A 196 9.83 -14.92 4.07
N TRP A 197 10.57 -14.67 2.98
CA TRP A 197 10.31 -13.56 2.09
C TRP A 197 10.55 -13.92 0.62
N VAL A 198 9.92 -13.18 -0.28
CA VAL A 198 10.15 -13.23 -1.72
C VAL A 198 10.09 -11.81 -2.30
N VAL A 199 10.98 -11.50 -3.22
CA VAL A 199 11.00 -10.23 -3.96
C VAL A 199 10.43 -10.46 -5.35
N ASN A 200 9.49 -9.62 -5.77
CA ASN A 200 8.81 -9.66 -7.06
C ASN A 200 8.17 -11.02 -7.39
N GLY A 201 7.69 -11.74 -6.36
CA GLY A 201 6.84 -12.92 -6.54
C GLY A 201 5.46 -12.53 -7.07
N LYS A 202 4.42 -12.65 -6.24
CA LYS A 202 3.05 -12.25 -6.63
C LYS A 202 2.85 -10.72 -6.76
N LEU A 203 3.85 -9.93 -6.38
CA LEU A 203 3.88 -8.46 -6.45
C LEU A 203 4.90 -7.94 -7.48
N GLY A 204 5.24 -8.74 -8.50
CA GLY A 204 6.18 -8.29 -9.54
C GLY A 204 5.73 -7.03 -10.27
N ASP A 205 4.41 -6.91 -10.51
CA ASP A 205 3.78 -5.83 -11.27
C ASP A 205 2.86 -4.98 -10.37
N ALA A 206 3.33 -4.68 -9.15
CA ALA A 206 2.55 -3.96 -8.15
C ALA A 206 2.33 -2.48 -8.53
N PHE A 207 1.10 -1.99 -8.37
CA PHE A 207 0.62 -0.72 -8.90
C PHE A 207 1.41 0.49 -8.39
N ALA A 208 1.52 0.67 -7.07
CA ALA A 208 2.21 1.81 -6.48
C ALA A 208 3.71 1.80 -6.80
N ALA A 209 4.34 0.61 -6.85
CA ALA A 209 5.73 0.48 -7.26
C ALA A 209 5.93 0.94 -8.72
N GLN A 210 5.02 0.58 -9.62
CA GLN A 210 5.04 1.02 -11.03
C GLN A 210 4.73 2.51 -11.18
N HIS A 211 3.74 3.00 -10.44
CA HIS A 211 3.18 4.33 -10.64
C HIS A 211 4.02 5.43 -10.00
N TYR A 212 4.63 5.16 -8.84
CA TYR A 212 5.37 6.17 -8.06
C TYR A 212 6.88 5.97 -8.07
N GLY A 213 7.38 4.79 -8.41
CA GLY A 213 8.82 4.49 -8.40
C GLY A 213 9.57 5.26 -9.47
N MET A 214 10.36 6.25 -9.07
CA MET A 214 11.27 7.02 -9.93
C MET A 214 12.64 7.16 -9.22
N PRO A 215 13.38 6.05 -9.03
CA PRO A 215 14.59 6.04 -8.20
C PRO A 215 15.69 6.97 -8.71
N LEU A 216 15.75 7.23 -10.02
CA LEU A 216 16.68 8.22 -10.60
C LEU A 216 16.40 9.65 -10.11
N ASN A 217 15.15 9.96 -9.75
CA ASN A 217 14.71 11.24 -9.19
C ASN A 217 14.65 11.23 -7.64
N GLY A 218 15.17 10.17 -7.00
CA GLY A 218 15.15 10.00 -5.55
C GLY A 218 13.79 9.64 -4.97
N VAL A 219 12.85 9.17 -5.80
CA VAL A 219 11.55 8.65 -5.35
C VAL A 219 11.59 7.13 -5.46
N HIS A 220 11.65 6.44 -4.33
CA HIS A 220 11.59 4.98 -4.29
C HIS A 220 10.18 4.52 -3.93
N ALA A 221 9.76 3.36 -4.43
CA ALA A 221 8.50 2.75 -4.05
C ALA A 221 8.66 1.25 -3.81
N ILE A 222 8.10 0.77 -2.70
CA ILE A 222 8.07 -0.65 -2.31
C ILE A 222 6.67 -0.98 -1.83
N GLU A 223 6.12 -2.09 -2.32
CA GLU A 223 4.89 -2.66 -1.80
C GLU A 223 5.19 -3.90 -0.97
N VAL A 224 4.51 -4.07 0.16
CA VAL A 224 4.72 -5.21 1.06
C VAL A 224 3.38 -5.87 1.36
N GLU A 225 3.33 -7.17 1.18
CA GLU A 225 2.19 -8.00 1.54
C GLU A 225 2.63 -9.09 2.49
N VAL A 226 1.95 -9.19 3.64
CA VAL A 226 2.19 -10.23 4.63
C VAL A 226 1.12 -11.32 4.52
N ALA A 227 1.56 -12.58 4.58
CA ALA A 227 0.74 -13.78 4.42
C ALA A 227 1.10 -14.84 5.47
N GLY A 228 0.36 -15.95 5.47
CA GLY A 228 0.65 -17.13 6.29
C GLY A 228 0.64 -16.81 7.79
N ARG A 229 1.61 -17.36 8.53
CA ARG A 229 1.67 -17.22 9.99
C ARG A 229 1.84 -15.77 10.42
N TRP A 230 2.68 -14.99 9.74
CA TRP A 230 2.86 -13.58 10.08
C TRP A 230 1.54 -12.80 9.95
N ARG A 231 0.74 -13.08 8.91
CA ARG A 231 -0.57 -12.44 8.76
C ARG A 231 -1.55 -12.83 9.89
N LEU A 232 -1.52 -14.09 10.36
CA LEU A 232 -2.30 -14.54 11.51
C LEU A 232 -1.83 -13.88 12.81
N ASP A 233 -0.52 -13.72 12.98
CA ASP A 233 0.07 -13.07 14.15
C ASP A 233 -0.29 -11.58 14.23
N CYS A 234 -0.64 -10.95 13.10
CA CYS A 234 -1.14 -9.58 13.04
C CYS A 234 -2.63 -9.47 13.33
N GLU A 235 -3.42 -10.56 13.30
CA GLU A 235 -4.86 -10.44 13.52
C GLU A 235 -5.17 -9.90 14.92
N PRO A 236 -6.17 -9.01 15.05
CA PRO A 236 -6.63 -8.58 16.35
C PRO A 236 -7.03 -9.81 17.17
N ARG A 237 -6.37 -10.03 18.30
CA ARG A 237 -6.72 -11.12 19.20
C ARG A 237 -8.04 -10.78 19.89
N ASP A 238 -8.90 -11.79 20.04
CA ASP A 238 -10.09 -11.66 20.87
C ASP A 238 -9.67 -11.27 22.30
N ALA A 239 -10.31 -10.23 22.84
CA ALA A 239 -10.01 -9.71 24.18
C ALA A 239 -10.16 -10.77 25.30
N ALA A 240 -10.84 -11.89 25.01
CA ALA A 240 -11.04 -13.02 25.92
C ALA A 240 -9.80 -13.92 26.08
N PHE A 241 -8.78 -13.83 25.21
CA PHE A 241 -7.61 -14.71 25.26
C PHE A 241 -6.27 -13.94 25.10
N PRO A 242 -5.79 -13.26 26.16
CA PRO A 242 -4.59 -12.42 26.14
C PRO A 242 -3.27 -13.22 26.28
N GLY A 243 -3.11 -14.31 25.52
CA GLY A 243 -1.90 -15.15 25.56
C GLY A 243 -0.79 -14.68 24.61
N GLY A 244 0.30 -14.14 25.16
CA GLY A 244 1.61 -14.02 24.48
C GLY A 244 1.85 -12.71 23.72
N GLY A 245 2.18 -11.64 24.45
CA GLY A 245 2.59 -10.36 23.87
C GLY A 245 4.01 -10.41 23.29
N ALA A 246 4.14 -10.85 22.04
CA ALA A 246 5.25 -10.37 21.23
C ALA A 246 4.99 -8.87 20.98
N ASN A 247 6.03 -8.04 21.08
CA ASN A 247 5.92 -6.62 20.75
C ASN A 247 5.49 -6.50 19.27
N GLU A 248 4.20 -6.26 19.03
CA GLU A 248 3.59 -6.21 17.69
C GLU A 248 4.34 -5.21 16.78
N ASP A 249 5.01 -4.22 17.38
CA ASP A 249 5.81 -3.21 16.68
C ASP A 249 7.24 -3.63 16.33
N ALA A 250 7.80 -4.71 16.90
CA ALA A 250 9.24 -4.97 16.80
C ALA A 250 9.69 -5.27 15.35
N ALA A 251 9.02 -6.18 14.66
CA ALA A 251 9.39 -6.54 13.30
C ALA A 251 9.11 -5.41 12.28
N PRO A 252 7.90 -4.80 12.25
CA PRO A 252 7.64 -3.65 11.37
C PRO A 252 8.55 -2.45 11.70
N GLY A 253 8.82 -2.23 13.00
CA GLY A 253 9.71 -1.17 13.44
C GLY A 253 11.14 -1.33 12.94
N ASN A 254 11.71 -2.53 13.07
CA ASN A 254 13.06 -2.82 12.58
C ASN A 254 13.18 -2.63 11.06
N VAL A 255 12.14 -3.03 10.30
CA VAL A 255 12.07 -2.78 8.85
C VAL A 255 12.10 -1.29 8.55
N LEU A 256 11.28 -0.49 9.23
CA LEU A 256 11.21 0.95 9.05
C LEU A 256 12.54 1.65 9.39
N ASP A 257 13.19 1.27 10.49
CA ASP A 257 14.48 1.82 10.90
C ASP A 257 15.59 1.49 9.90
N ALA A 258 15.60 0.25 9.37
CA ALA A 258 16.56 -0.17 8.36
C ALA A 258 16.38 0.59 7.03
N LEU A 259 15.14 0.81 6.60
CA LEU A 259 14.82 1.57 5.40
C LEU A 259 15.22 3.05 5.54
N ASP A 260 14.89 3.70 6.67
CA ASP A 260 15.30 5.08 6.94
C ASP A 260 16.84 5.21 6.93
N ALA A 261 17.55 4.31 7.61
CA ALA A 261 19.00 4.31 7.65
C ALA A 261 19.66 4.16 6.28
N VAL A 262 19.05 3.41 5.35
CA VAL A 262 19.52 3.30 3.97
C VAL A 262 19.27 4.60 3.20
N LEU A 263 18.05 5.15 3.24
CA LEU A 263 17.68 6.37 2.51
C LEU A 263 18.62 7.54 2.83
N ARG A 264 18.97 7.73 4.11
CA ARG A 264 19.90 8.77 4.56
C ARG A 264 21.33 8.62 4.05
N LYS A 265 21.70 7.42 3.59
CA LYS A 265 23.03 7.09 3.06
C LYS A 265 23.04 6.96 1.53
N LEU A 266 21.88 6.99 0.87
CA LEU A 266 21.82 7.01 -0.57
C LEU A 266 22.35 8.37 -1.04
N SER A 267 23.42 8.34 -1.84
CA SER A 267 23.93 9.52 -2.52
C SER A 267 22.91 10.04 -3.53
N ARG A 268 22.94 11.34 -3.77
CA ARG A 268 22.18 11.96 -4.86
C ARG A 268 22.69 11.38 -6.20
N ASN A 269 21.79 10.94 -7.07
CA ASN A 269 22.17 10.61 -8.44
C ASN A 269 22.45 11.93 -9.17
N GLU A 270 23.72 12.32 -9.28
CA GLU A 270 24.13 13.62 -9.85
C GLU A 270 24.10 13.66 -11.39
N GLU A 271 23.74 12.57 -12.07
CA GLU A 271 24.02 12.43 -13.50
C GLU A 271 23.11 13.22 -14.47
N HIS A 272 22.12 14.00 -14.05
CA HIS A 272 21.27 14.77 -14.99
C HIS A 272 21.28 16.29 -14.78
N ALA A 273 22.25 16.84 -14.04
CA ALA A 273 22.45 18.31 -13.95
C ALA A 273 23.27 18.90 -15.11
N HIS A 274 23.80 18.09 -16.03
CA HIS A 274 24.55 18.54 -17.20
C HIS A 274 23.86 18.15 -18.52
N VAL A 275 22.77 18.83 -18.84
CA VAL A 275 22.39 19.06 -20.24
C VAL A 275 22.18 20.55 -20.45
N GLY A 276 23.16 21.20 -21.08
CA GLY A 276 22.94 22.45 -21.82
C GLY A 276 23.43 23.75 -21.21
N SER A 277 24.69 23.85 -20.75
CA SER A 277 25.39 25.13 -20.73
C SER A 277 26.77 24.99 -21.37
N GLY A 278 26.83 25.31 -22.66
CA GLY A 278 28.05 25.38 -23.45
C GLY A 278 27.81 26.28 -24.66
N PRO A 279 28.29 27.52 -24.66
CA PRO A 279 28.20 28.45 -25.78
C PRO A 279 29.38 28.23 -26.74
N GLU A 280 29.14 28.21 -28.05
CA GLU A 280 30.11 28.40 -29.16
C GLU A 280 29.39 27.99 -30.46
N GLY A 281 29.41 28.72 -31.57
CA GLY A 281 30.13 29.92 -31.92
C GLY A 281 29.56 30.51 -33.22
N ARG A 282 29.90 31.77 -33.47
CA ARG A 282 29.66 32.50 -34.72
C ARG A 282 30.42 31.84 -35.87
N GLN A 283 29.77 31.70 -37.02
CA GLN A 283 30.07 32.41 -38.28
C GLN A 283 28.96 32.12 -39.29
#